data_AF-D6KC85-F1
#
_entry.id   AF-D6KC85-F1
#
_cell.length_a   1.000
_cell.length_b   1.000
_cell.length_c   1.000
_cell.angle_alpha   90.00
_cell.angle_beta   90.00
_cell.angle_gamma   90.00
#
_symmetry.space_group_name_H-M   'P 1'
#
loop_
_entity.id
_entity.type
_entity.pdbx_description
1 polymer ?
#
loop_
_entity_poly.entity_id
_entity_poly.type
_entity_poly.pdbx_seq_one_letter_code
_entity_poly.pdbx_strand_id
1 'polypeptide(L)'
;MVETWATLGVDLHLEPTGPGVRRGLTDALREAVRTGRLAPGTRLPSSRALALDLGVARNTVADAYADLVAEGWLTARQGSGTRVATTAPAAPFAQAPPAGPAHPARTQPRPRHDLRPGTPDLGSFPRAAWLRAARRGVTTAPNQALG
;
A
#
# COMPACT_ATOMS: atom_id res chain seq x y z
N MET A 1 -30.74 3.31 -18.55
CA MET A 1 -30.91 3.10 -17.10
C MET A 1 -29.51 3.18 -16.50
N VAL A 2 -29.15 4.37 -15.98
CA VAL A 2 -27.80 4.63 -15.45
C VAL A 2 -27.78 4.03 -14.06
N GLU A 3 -27.02 2.94 -13.87
CA GLU A 3 -26.83 2.34 -12.55
C GLU A 3 -26.01 3.32 -11.70
N THR A 4 -26.72 4.09 -10.88
CA THR A 4 -26.17 5.06 -9.95
C THR A 4 -25.31 4.34 -8.90
N TRP A 5 -24.00 4.26 -9.17
CA TRP A 5 -23.01 3.65 -8.28
C TRP A 5 -22.94 4.32 -6.89
N ALA A 6 -23.49 5.54 -6.75
CA ALA A 6 -23.60 6.24 -5.47
C ALA A 6 -24.38 5.48 -4.38
N THR A 7 -25.16 4.44 -4.71
CA THR A 7 -25.91 3.66 -3.72
C THR A 7 -25.11 2.47 -3.13
N LEU A 8 -23.90 2.19 -3.62
CA LEU A 8 -23.03 1.13 -3.06
C LEU A 8 -22.27 1.54 -1.79
N GLY A 9 -22.72 2.61 -1.10
CA GLY A 9 -22.23 3.00 0.23
C GLY A 9 -20.78 3.50 0.26
N VAL A 10 -20.16 3.71 -0.89
CA VAL A 10 -18.89 4.40 -1.00
C VAL A 10 -19.21 5.81 -1.49
N ASP A 11 -19.47 6.71 -0.53
CA ASP A 11 -19.24 8.13 -0.75
C ASP A 11 -17.74 8.27 -1.09
N LEU A 12 -17.43 8.10 -2.37
CA LEU A 12 -16.16 8.44 -2.96
C LEU A 12 -16.13 9.97 -3.00
N HIS A 13 -16.00 10.59 -1.82
CA HIS A 13 -15.61 11.99 -1.68
C HIS A 13 -14.15 12.08 -2.13
N LEU A 14 -13.98 11.94 -3.44
CA LEU A 14 -12.72 12.11 -4.14
C LEU A 14 -12.51 13.61 -4.20
N GLU A 15 -11.97 14.20 -3.13
CA GLU A 15 -11.30 15.48 -3.29
C GLU A 15 -9.92 15.20 -3.90
N PRO A 16 -9.68 15.53 -5.17
CA PRO A 16 -8.35 15.45 -5.74
C PRO A 16 -7.48 16.55 -5.09
N THR A 17 -7.02 16.34 -3.87
CA THR A 17 -6.16 17.29 -3.16
C THR A 17 -4.70 16.95 -3.44
N GLY A 18 -4.12 17.55 -4.49
CA GLY A 18 -2.72 17.33 -4.89
C GLY A 18 -2.51 17.38 -6.41
N PRO A 19 -1.26 17.29 -6.92
CA PRO A 19 -0.92 17.68 -8.28
C PRO A 19 -1.50 16.67 -9.31
N GLY A 20 -2.71 16.95 -9.79
CA GLY A 20 -3.34 16.28 -10.92
C GLY A 20 -4.49 15.32 -10.56
N VAL A 21 -5.61 15.46 -11.28
CA VAL A 21 -6.85 14.68 -11.08
C VAL A 21 -6.62 13.16 -11.24
N ARG A 22 -5.71 12.75 -12.14
CA ARG A 22 -5.34 11.33 -12.33
C ARG A 22 -4.75 10.72 -11.07
N ARG A 23 -3.75 11.37 -10.47
CA ARG A 23 -3.06 10.85 -9.28
C ARG A 23 -3.99 10.76 -8.08
N GLY A 24 -4.80 11.80 -7.85
CA GLY A 24 -5.81 11.79 -6.78
C GLY A 24 -6.83 10.66 -6.95
N LEU A 25 -7.29 10.42 -8.18
CA LEU A 25 -8.20 9.32 -8.49
C LEU A 25 -7.55 7.94 -8.25
N THR A 26 -6.31 7.74 -8.70
CA THR A 26 -5.55 6.51 -8.48
C THR A 26 -5.37 6.22 -6.98
N ASP A 27 -4.89 7.21 -6.21
CA ASP A 27 -4.60 7.04 -4.79
C ASP A 27 -5.87 6.75 -3.98
N ALA A 28 -6.98 7.40 -4.30
CA ALA A 28 -8.24 7.19 -3.58
C ALA A 28 -8.91 5.84 -3.92
N LEU A 29 -8.83 5.37 -5.18
CA LEU A 29 -9.25 4.02 -5.54
C LEU A 29 -8.38 2.97 -4.85
N ARG A 30 -7.06 3.18 -4.79
CA ARG A 30 -6.14 2.31 -4.04
C ARG A 30 -6.53 2.23 -2.57
N GLU A 31 -6.81 3.38 -1.96
CA GLU A 31 -7.24 3.47 -0.56
C GLU A 31 -8.58 2.79 -0.30
N ALA A 32 -9.55 2.93 -1.22
CA ALA A 32 -10.85 2.27 -1.11
C ALA A 32 -10.73 0.74 -1.19
N VAL A 33 -9.83 0.21 -2.01
CA VAL A 33 -9.52 -1.23 -2.05
C VAL A 33 -8.79 -1.66 -0.77
N ARG A 34 -7.78 -0.90 -0.32
CA ARG A 34 -6.98 -1.20 0.88
C ARG A 34 -7.82 -1.23 2.16
N THR A 35 -8.78 -0.31 2.29
CA THR A 35 -9.68 -0.21 3.44
C THR A 35 -10.85 -1.19 3.39
N GLY A 36 -10.98 -1.97 2.31
CA GLY A 36 -12.07 -2.93 2.12
C GLY A 36 -13.41 -2.29 1.75
N ARG A 37 -13.48 -0.96 1.56
CA ARG A 37 -14.67 -0.28 1.03
C ARG A 37 -15.03 -0.80 -0.36
N LEU A 38 -14.02 -1.12 -1.16
CA LEU A 38 -14.15 -1.87 -2.40
C LEU A 38 -13.69 -3.31 -2.18
N ALA A 39 -14.65 -4.20 -1.95
CA ALA A 39 -14.36 -5.61 -1.73
C ALA A 39 -13.67 -6.24 -2.97
N PRO A 40 -12.75 -7.21 -2.78
CA PRO A 40 -12.14 -7.92 -3.89
C PRO A 40 -13.19 -8.60 -4.78
N GLY A 41 -12.99 -8.56 -6.09
CA GLY A 41 -13.96 -9.07 -7.08
C GLY A 41 -15.10 -8.10 -7.43
N THR A 42 -15.24 -6.97 -6.72
CA THR A 42 -16.20 -5.91 -7.05
C THR A 42 -15.94 -5.39 -8.45
N ARG A 43 -17.01 -5.24 -9.25
CA ARG A 43 -16.94 -4.67 -10.60
C ARG A 43 -16.96 -3.15 -10.51
N LEU A 44 -15.96 -2.51 -11.13
CA LEU A 44 -15.90 -1.06 -11.21
C LEU A 44 -16.79 -0.53 -12.35
N PRO A 45 -17.29 0.71 -12.23
CA PRO A 45 -17.99 1.39 -13.32
C PRO A 45 -17.07 1.58 -14.52
N SER A 46 -17.68 1.66 -15.71
CA SER A 46 -16.93 1.96 -16.92
C SER A 46 -16.24 3.33 -16.81
N SER A 47 -15.09 3.51 -17.50
CA SER A 47 -14.39 4.79 -17.50
C SER A 47 -15.25 5.96 -17.96
N ARG A 48 -16.25 5.70 -18.81
CA ARG A 48 -17.23 6.71 -19.26
C ARG A 48 -18.23 7.08 -18.16
N ALA A 49 -18.76 6.11 -17.43
CA ALA A 49 -19.72 6.36 -16.36
C ALA A 49 -19.04 7.12 -15.21
N LEU A 50 -17.88 6.65 -14.76
CA LEU A 50 -17.15 7.30 -13.67
C LEU A 50 -16.67 8.72 -14.04
N ALA A 51 -16.31 8.95 -15.30
CA ALA A 51 -15.96 10.28 -15.79
C ALA A 51 -17.14 11.26 -15.74
N LEU A 52 -18.35 10.81 -16.07
CA LEU A 52 -19.56 11.62 -15.99
C LEU A 52 -19.93 11.92 -14.53
N ASP A 53 -19.87 10.91 -13.67
CA ASP A 53 -20.22 11.05 -12.24
C ASP A 53 -19.27 12.01 -11.52
N LEU A 54 -17.98 12.02 -11.88
CA LEU A 54 -16.95 12.87 -11.26
C LEU A 54 -16.71 14.19 -12.02
N GLY A 55 -17.30 14.38 -13.20
CA GLY A 55 -17.04 15.55 -14.05
C GLY A 55 -15.60 15.65 -14.58
N VAL A 56 -14.92 14.52 -14.82
CA VAL A 56 -13.51 14.46 -15.23
C VAL A 56 -13.37 13.99 -16.67
N ALA A 57 -12.29 14.37 -17.37
CA ALA A 57 -11.98 13.83 -18.68
C ALA A 57 -11.84 12.30 -18.67
N ARG A 58 -12.48 11.63 -19.65
CA ARG A 58 -12.46 10.16 -19.78
C ARG A 58 -11.05 9.57 -19.83
N ASN A 59 -10.12 10.23 -20.51
CA ASN A 59 -8.75 9.75 -20.64
C ASN A 59 -8.06 9.67 -19.27
N THR A 60 -8.31 10.64 -18.39
CA THR A 60 -7.79 10.65 -17.01
C THR A 60 -8.25 9.43 -16.22
N VAL A 61 -9.53 9.04 -16.36
CA VAL A 61 -10.09 7.87 -15.67
C VAL A 61 -9.54 6.57 -16.27
N ALA A 62 -9.44 6.50 -17.60
CA ALA A 62 -8.87 5.34 -18.29
C ALA A 62 -7.41 5.11 -17.90
N ASP A 63 -6.64 6.19 -17.83
CA ASP A 63 -5.24 6.20 -17.40
C ASP A 63 -5.09 5.76 -15.94
N ALA A 64 -5.93 6.27 -15.03
CA ALA A 64 -5.91 5.87 -13.62
C ALA A 64 -6.23 4.37 -13.44
N TYR A 65 -7.19 3.84 -14.21
CA TYR A 65 -7.47 2.41 -14.22
C TYR A 65 -6.29 1.60 -14.77
N ALA A 66 -5.61 2.09 -15.81
CA ALA A 66 -4.44 1.42 -16.36
C ALA A 66 -3.29 1.34 -15.34
N ASP A 67 -3.05 2.42 -14.59
CA ASP A 67 -2.06 2.46 -13.51
C ASP A 67 -2.38 1.40 -12.44
N LEU A 68 -3.63 1.34 -11.98
CA LEU A 68 -4.06 0.39 -10.95
C LEU A 68 -4.06 -1.07 -11.43
N VAL A 69 -4.25 -1.31 -12.72
CA VAL A 69 -4.10 -2.64 -13.31
C VAL A 69 -2.62 -3.03 -13.37
N ALA A 70 -1.74 -2.10 -13.76
CA ALA A 70 -0.30 -2.33 -13.79
C ALA A 70 0.29 -2.61 -12.39
N GLU A 71 -0.25 -1.95 -11.36
CA GLU A 71 0.10 -2.19 -9.95
C GLU A 71 -0.53 -3.47 -9.36
N GLY A 72 -1.48 -4.08 -10.06
CA GLY A 72 -2.17 -5.31 -9.60
C GLY A 72 -3.31 -5.08 -8.59
N TRP A 73 -3.74 -3.84 -8.37
CA TRP A 73 -4.93 -3.53 -7.56
C TRP A 73 -6.24 -3.86 -8.28
N LEU A 74 -6.23 -3.69 -9.59
CA LEU A 74 -7.37 -3.99 -10.46
C LEU A 74 -6.99 -5.05 -11.50
N THR A 75 -8.00 -5.73 -12.02
CA THR A 75 -7.87 -6.67 -13.14
C THR A 75 -8.83 -6.24 -14.24
N ALA A 76 -8.31 -6.09 -15.46
CA ALA A 76 -9.10 -5.82 -16.64
C ALA A 76 -9.22 -7.11 -17.46
N ARG A 77 -10.44 -7.59 -17.69
CA ARG A 77 -10.70 -8.71 -18.61
C ARG A 77 -11.50 -8.21 -19.80
N GLN A 78 -11.00 -8.46 -21.01
CA GLN A 78 -11.64 -8.08 -22.26
C GLN A 78 -13.10 -8.59 -22.26
N GLY A 79 -14.06 -7.67 -22.48
CA GLY A 79 -15.50 -7.96 -22.49
C GLY A 79 -16.20 -8.06 -21.13
N SER A 80 -15.47 -8.13 -20.01
CA SER A 80 -16.07 -8.29 -18.66
C SER A 80 -16.02 -7.01 -17.80
N GLY A 81 -15.29 -5.99 -18.24
CA GLY A 81 -15.03 -4.77 -17.47
C GLY A 81 -13.89 -4.93 -16.45
N THR A 82 -13.67 -3.89 -15.65
CA THR A 82 -12.61 -3.84 -14.64
C THR A 82 -13.14 -4.32 -13.29
N ARG A 83 -12.37 -5.16 -12.59
CA ARG A 83 -12.71 -5.67 -11.25
C ARG A 83 -11.56 -5.47 -10.26
N VAL A 84 -11.87 -5.34 -8.99
CA VAL A 84 -10.86 -5.34 -7.91
C VAL A 84 -10.17 -6.70 -7.87
N ALA A 85 -8.83 -6.72 -7.84
CA ALA A 85 -8.06 -7.95 -7.80
C ALA A 85 -8.35 -8.75 -6.51
N THR A 86 -8.64 -10.05 -6.65
CA THR A 86 -8.85 -10.97 -5.52
C THR A 86 -7.56 -11.26 -4.74
N THR A 87 -6.42 -11.10 -5.41
CA THR A 87 -5.08 -11.24 -4.83
C THR A 87 -4.44 -9.87 -4.78
N ALA A 88 -4.93 -8.96 -3.92
CA ALA A 88 -4.11 -7.82 -3.56
C ALA A 88 -2.85 -8.40 -2.88
N PRO A 89 -1.62 -8.02 -3.30
CA PRO A 89 -0.45 -8.39 -2.53
C PRO A 89 -0.67 -7.84 -1.12
N ALA A 90 -0.67 -8.72 -0.12
CA ALA A 90 -0.63 -8.31 1.27
C ALA A 90 0.58 -7.39 1.43
N ALA A 91 0.37 -6.07 1.43
CA ALA A 91 1.42 -5.10 1.66
C ALA A 91 1.98 -5.39 3.07
N PRO A 92 3.26 -5.76 3.24
CA PRO A 92 3.77 -6.20 4.54
C PRO A 92 3.85 -5.13 5.62
N PHE A 93 3.43 -3.89 5.34
CA PHE A 93 3.47 -2.80 6.30
C PHE A 93 2.24 -1.92 6.10
N ALA A 94 1.20 -2.16 6.90
CA ALA A 94 0.16 -1.17 7.13
C ALA A 94 0.83 0.06 7.77
N GLN A 95 1.18 1.04 6.94
CA GLN A 95 1.53 2.36 7.44
C GLN A 95 0.27 2.97 8.05
N ALA A 96 0.37 3.38 9.31
CA ALA A 96 -0.65 4.17 9.97
C ALA A 96 -0.96 5.43 9.13
N PRO A 97 -2.21 5.92 9.13
CA PRO A 97 -2.65 7.04 8.28
C PRO A 97 -1.77 8.29 8.46
N PRO A 98 -1.62 9.14 7.42
CA PRO A 98 -0.77 10.31 7.49
C PRO A 98 -1.25 11.24 8.60
N ALA A 99 -0.34 11.57 9.51
CA ALA A 99 -0.58 12.53 10.56
C ALA A 99 -1.02 13.87 9.94
N GLY A 100 -2.10 14.45 10.48
CA GLY A 100 -2.41 15.87 10.34
C GLY A 100 -1.25 16.74 10.85
N PRO A 101 -1.41 18.08 10.90
CA PRO A 101 -0.31 19.02 11.12
C PRO A 101 0.63 18.53 12.22
N ALA A 102 1.91 18.40 11.85
CA ALA A 102 2.93 17.72 12.63
C ALA A 102 2.97 18.34 14.03
N HIS A 103 2.33 17.64 14.98
CA HIS A 103 2.60 17.89 16.38
C HIS A 103 4.08 17.58 16.58
N PRO A 104 4.86 18.42 17.28
CA PRO A 104 6.27 18.14 17.52
C PRO A 104 6.34 16.72 18.05
N ALA A 105 7.10 15.87 17.35
CA ALA A 105 7.16 14.44 17.60
C ALA A 105 7.41 14.28 19.10
N ARG A 106 6.34 13.94 19.83
CA ARG A 106 6.47 13.65 21.25
C ARG A 106 7.45 12.50 21.28
N THR A 107 8.60 12.70 21.92
CA THR A 107 9.50 11.60 22.23
C THR A 107 8.67 10.64 23.06
N GLN A 108 8.07 9.66 22.38
CA GLN A 108 7.24 8.66 23.01
C GLN A 108 8.17 7.98 24.02
N PRO A 109 7.83 7.97 25.32
CA PRO A 109 8.63 7.25 26.28
C PRO A 109 8.70 5.80 25.81
N ARG A 110 9.92 5.28 25.63
CA ARG A 110 10.10 3.89 25.23
C ARG A 110 9.35 3.01 26.23
N PRO A 111 8.48 2.10 25.77
CA PRO A 111 7.77 1.21 26.67
C PRO A 111 8.79 0.42 27.49
N ARG A 112 8.55 0.27 28.80
CA ARG A 112 9.46 -0.48 29.68
C ARG A 112 9.57 -1.94 29.26
N HIS A 113 8.51 -2.49 28.67
CA HIS A 113 8.45 -3.84 28.13
C HIS A 113 7.76 -3.80 26.77
N ASP A 114 8.42 -4.33 25.74
CA ASP A 114 7.88 -4.49 24.40
C ASP A 114 7.46 -5.95 24.21
N LEU A 115 6.15 -6.18 24.10
CA LEU A 115 5.55 -7.52 24.01
C LEU A 115 5.23 -7.93 22.56
N ARG A 116 5.75 -7.20 21.56
CA ARG A 116 5.50 -7.51 20.15
C ARG A 116 6.14 -8.86 19.77
N PRO A 117 5.36 -9.81 19.23
CA PRO A 117 5.88 -11.10 18.82
C PRO A 117 6.89 -10.93 17.68
N GLY A 118 7.92 -11.78 17.66
CA GLY A 118 8.95 -11.80 16.61
C GLY A 118 10.10 -10.81 16.79
N THR A 119 10.11 -10.00 17.86
CA THR A 119 11.25 -9.12 18.17
C THR A 119 12.10 -9.74 19.28
N PRO A 120 13.30 -10.27 18.98
CA PRO A 120 14.20 -10.77 20.02
C PRO A 120 14.73 -9.62 20.88
N ASP A 121 15.06 -9.88 22.14
CA ASP A 121 15.70 -8.89 23.01
C ASP A 121 17.10 -8.56 22.47
N LEU A 122 17.23 -7.39 21.83
CA LEU A 122 18.49 -6.88 21.29
C LEU A 122 19.54 -6.59 22.38
N GLY A 123 19.12 -6.43 23.64
CA GLY A 123 20.00 -6.28 24.80
C GLY A 123 20.75 -7.57 25.13
N SER A 124 20.10 -8.73 24.93
CA SER A 124 20.67 -10.06 25.22
C SER A 124 21.71 -10.55 24.20
N PHE A 125 21.89 -9.86 23.07
CA PHE A 125 22.77 -10.31 22.00
C PHE A 125 24.25 -10.42 22.48
N PRO A 126 24.91 -11.59 22.33
CA PRO A 126 26.23 -11.84 22.93
C PRO A 126 27.37 -11.26 22.10
N ARG A 127 27.47 -9.93 22.05
CA ARG A 127 28.41 -9.17 21.20
C ARG A 127 29.85 -9.68 21.32
N ALA A 128 30.34 -9.91 22.53
CA ALA A 128 31.72 -10.34 22.76
C ALA A 128 32.00 -11.76 22.26
N ALA A 129 31.06 -12.70 22.41
CA ALA A 129 31.23 -14.06 21.91
C ALA A 129 31.17 -14.08 20.38
N TRP A 130 30.23 -13.32 19.80
CA TRP A 130 30.08 -13.20 18.35
C TRP A 130 31.32 -12.57 17.71
N LEU A 131 31.85 -11.48 18.27
CA LEU A 131 33.09 -10.85 17.79
C LEU A 131 34.29 -11.80 17.85
N ARG A 132 34.42 -12.61 18.91
CA ARG A 132 35.49 -13.63 19.00
C ARG A 132 35.35 -14.69 17.91
N ALA A 133 34.13 -15.16 17.65
CA ALA A 133 33.86 -16.16 16.61
C ALA A 133 34.12 -15.59 15.21
N ALA A 134 33.63 -14.37 14.94
CA ALA A 134 33.86 -13.68 13.67
C ALA A 134 35.34 -13.43 13.42
N ARG A 135 36.07 -12.90 14.42
CA ARG A 135 37.52 -12.70 14.32
C ARG A 135 38.25 -14.02 14.06
N ARG A 136 37.92 -15.08 14.81
CA ARG A 136 38.49 -16.41 14.60
C ARG A 136 38.28 -16.85 13.16
N GLY A 137 37.03 -16.80 12.68
CA GLY A 137 36.68 -17.21 11.32
C GLY A 137 37.52 -16.51 10.25
N VAL A 138 37.64 -15.19 10.33
CA VAL A 138 38.48 -14.42 9.40
C VAL A 138 39.96 -14.80 9.52
N THR A 139 40.48 -14.98 10.74
CA THR A 139 41.90 -15.31 10.95
C THR A 139 42.27 -16.74 10.55
N THR A 140 41.32 -17.67 10.59
CA THR A 140 41.58 -19.09 10.26
C THR A 140 41.13 -19.46 8.86
N ALA A 141 40.45 -18.56 8.15
CA ALA A 141 39.98 -18.82 6.79
C ALA A 141 41.17 -18.93 5.82
N PRO A 142 41.17 -19.89 4.90
CA PRO A 142 42.19 -19.97 3.85
C PRO A 142 42.02 -18.78 2.87
N ASN A 143 43.12 -18.29 2.30
CA ASN A 143 43.11 -17.09 1.45
C ASN A 143 42.09 -17.17 0.30
N GLN A 144 41.87 -18.34 -0.30
CA GLN A 144 40.86 -18.56 -1.33
C GLN A 144 39.41 -18.28 -0.90
N ALA A 145 39.10 -18.35 0.40
CA ALA A 145 37.78 -18.03 0.93
C ALA A 145 37.58 -16.52 1.13
N LEU A 146 38.65 -15.72 1.01
CA LEU A 146 38.62 -14.26 1.15
C LEU A 146 38.60 -13.52 -0.20
N GLY A 147 38.72 -14.25 -1.31
CA GLY A 147 38.82 -13.70 -2.67
C GLY A 147 40.26 -13.67 -3.17
#